data_AF-A0A964L7D5-F1
#
_entry.id   AF-A0A964L7D5-F1
#
_cell.length_a   1.000
_cell.length_b   1.000
_cell.length_c   1.000
_cell.angle_alpha   90.00
_cell.angle_beta   90.00
_cell.angle_gamma   90.00
#
_symmetry.space_group_name_H-M   'P 1'
#
loop_
_entity.id
_entity.type
_entity.pdbx_description
1 polymer ?
#
loop_
_entity_poly.entity_id
_entity_poly.type
_entity_poly.pdbx_seq_one_letter_code
_entity_poly.pdbx_strand_id
1 'polypeptide(L)'
;MLVPRRILAEWVGVFMEESNILWGELIGGTLIVGCSIALVSSLWRTLEEIELFPFLILSAVTSALFSAGFYTLHHWKLESTSRGLLLIGTLLVPLDFLVLAGLTPADGAGLLYYAAGGAALAALGWLLYRSSHILIQAPLDVPVPSALLVTLAMLTSAGAQLLAPGWLERAEGRHAFLYLLSLVPALAQVGALAWILRGLHGVETWSVGRLVGLLIALGSVTFACRVTLGFPLGFPLGFIGPIAEVLPVLSPALTLVGVPLLLAGVLTYQKIAAATDSGDDSGGLWRTVGTALALTGLFVMFGGFVVAIENPVHRWVSGAINVVVLLAAAWILRVPVLHVPAQVYLAVLIVVGGAFDAEAMIRTPTAALRLTGLLALQALIAEWMIFRHRPVDARWYAVGGAVSTALALLLTFPFAWDHAGTTASVFGVAAFTWYAANLRWRFGEITYGCSLVLAAALFFACRYAFEFSFAEQVLWSLLTHATICLVANVASRWSPRPWLQDCFCIPLGFASLFATFFVAGVIGFEQVHGTLSWTMSAIATGWRRCG
;
A
#
# COMPACT_ATOMS: atom_id res chain seq x y z
N MET A 1 28.29 40.72 -0.88
CA MET A 1 28.94 40.10 0.29
C MET A 1 28.67 38.60 0.22
N LEU A 2 29.69 37.79 -0.07
CA LEU A 2 29.59 36.33 -0.18
C LEU A 2 29.67 35.75 1.24
N VAL A 3 28.60 35.12 1.71
CA VAL A 3 28.61 34.36 2.97
C VAL A 3 29.52 33.13 2.78
N PRO A 4 30.47 32.85 3.68
CA PRO A 4 31.35 31.69 3.53
C PRO A 4 30.51 30.41 3.62
N ARG A 5 30.60 29.54 2.60
CA ARG A 5 30.06 28.19 2.66
C ARG A 5 30.81 27.42 3.75
N ARG A 6 30.16 27.12 4.88
CA ARG A 6 30.70 26.18 5.86
C ARG A 6 30.98 24.85 5.16
N ILE A 7 32.20 24.36 5.31
CA ILE A 7 32.67 23.14 4.66
C ILE A 7 31.97 21.97 5.35
N LEU A 8 31.51 20.98 4.56
CA LEU A 8 30.76 19.81 5.02
C LEU A 8 31.46 19.07 6.19
N ALA A 9 32.79 19.16 6.27
CA ALA A 9 33.61 18.65 7.38
C ALA A 9 33.35 19.35 8.73
N GLU A 10 33.04 20.64 8.73
CA GLU A 10 32.73 21.42 9.94
C GLU A 10 31.33 21.08 10.46
N TRP A 11 30.39 20.82 9.55
CA TRP A 11 29.06 20.27 9.88
C TRP A 11 29.14 18.85 10.44
N VAL A 12 29.94 17.98 9.83
CA VAL A 12 30.18 16.63 10.34
C VAL A 12 30.91 16.68 11.68
N GLY A 13 31.85 17.60 11.88
CA GLY A 13 32.54 17.82 13.14
C GLY A 13 31.58 18.19 14.29
N VAL A 14 30.75 19.22 14.09
CA VAL A 14 29.75 19.65 15.09
C VAL A 14 28.70 18.57 15.34
N PHE A 15 28.23 17.89 14.29
CA PHE A 15 27.30 16.78 14.42
C PHE A 15 27.92 15.59 15.18
N MET A 16 29.20 15.27 14.94
CA MET A 16 29.91 14.21 15.67
C MET A 16 30.16 14.58 17.14
N GLU A 17 30.36 15.86 17.44
CA GLU A 17 30.61 16.33 18.80
C GLU A 17 29.32 16.33 19.65
N GLU A 18 28.19 16.80 19.11
CA GLU A 18 26.88 16.72 19.77
C GLU A 18 26.32 15.29 19.79
N SER A 19 26.52 14.51 18.73
CA SER A 19 26.04 13.12 18.68
C SER A 19 26.85 12.18 19.56
N ASN A 20 28.14 12.41 19.81
CA ASN A 20 28.93 11.55 20.70
C ASN A 20 28.45 11.61 22.16
N ILE A 21 27.99 12.77 22.63
CA ILE A 21 27.39 12.91 23.97
C ILE A 21 26.05 12.18 24.03
N LEU A 22 25.21 12.33 23.01
CA LEU A 22 23.91 11.64 22.89
C LEU A 22 24.06 10.12 22.74
N TRP A 23 25.06 9.64 21.98
CA TRP A 23 25.37 8.22 21.86
C TRP A 23 25.94 7.65 23.16
N GLY A 24 26.75 8.41 23.90
CA GLY A 24 27.21 8.01 25.23
C GLY A 24 26.06 7.85 26.24
N GLU A 25 25.12 8.80 26.26
CA GLU A 25 23.93 8.73 27.12
C GLU A 25 22.97 7.62 26.65
N LEU A 26 22.77 7.46 25.35
CA LEU A 26 21.93 6.40 24.77
C LEU A 26 22.52 5.02 25.05
N ILE A 27 23.81 4.80 24.77
CA ILE A 27 24.49 3.53 25.01
C ILE A 27 24.52 3.23 26.50
N GLY A 28 24.80 4.22 27.36
CA GLY A 28 24.72 4.09 28.82
C GLY A 28 23.33 3.71 29.31
N GLY A 29 22.29 4.39 28.82
CA GLY A 29 20.90 4.06 29.12
C GLY A 29 20.49 2.68 28.61
N THR A 30 20.92 2.31 27.41
CA THR A 30 20.65 0.98 26.82
C THR A 30 21.39 -0.13 27.54
N LEU A 31 22.60 0.14 28.07
CA LEU A 31 23.36 -0.79 28.91
C LEU A 31 22.72 -0.96 30.28
N ILE A 32 22.25 0.11 30.91
CA ILE A 32 21.55 0.04 32.20
C ILE A 32 20.24 -0.73 32.03
N VAL A 33 19.42 -0.35 31.03
CA VAL A 33 18.16 -1.03 30.72
C VAL A 33 18.41 -2.49 30.31
N GLY A 34 19.39 -2.75 29.45
CA GLY A 34 19.77 -4.10 29.02
C GLY A 34 20.28 -4.96 30.17
N CYS A 35 21.06 -4.39 31.09
CA CYS A 35 21.57 -5.09 32.27
C CYS A 35 20.47 -5.34 33.29
N SER A 36 19.53 -4.40 33.49
CA SER A 36 18.33 -4.63 34.30
C SER A 36 17.42 -5.70 33.69
N ILE A 37 17.22 -5.70 32.37
CA ILE A 37 16.47 -6.76 31.65
C ILE A 37 17.15 -8.11 31.82
N ALA A 38 18.48 -8.18 31.68
CA ALA A 38 19.25 -9.41 31.88
C ALA A 38 19.16 -9.91 33.33
N LEU A 39 19.17 -8.99 34.31
CA LEU A 39 19.04 -9.33 35.73
C LEU A 39 17.63 -9.85 36.07
N VAL A 40 16.59 -9.20 35.53
CA VAL A 40 15.20 -9.63 35.67
C VAL A 40 14.99 -10.98 34.96
N SER A 41 15.57 -11.18 33.77
CA SER A 41 15.54 -12.45 33.03
C SER A 41 16.29 -13.56 33.77
N SER A 42 17.39 -13.25 34.46
CA SER A 42 18.14 -14.19 35.29
C SER A 42 17.40 -14.59 36.57
N LEU A 43 16.61 -13.68 37.16
CA LEU A 43 15.77 -13.93 38.33
C LEU A 43 14.41 -14.58 37.95
N TRP A 44 14.09 -14.61 36.66
CA TRP A 44 12.79 -15.03 36.12
C TRP A 44 12.41 -16.46 36.48
N ARG A 45 13.37 -17.39 36.41
CA ARG A 45 13.14 -18.81 36.74
C ARG A 45 12.81 -19.07 38.20
N THR A 46 13.16 -18.17 39.10
CA THR A 46 12.94 -18.32 40.55
C THR A 46 11.68 -17.61 41.02
N LEU A 47 11.12 -16.72 40.19
CA LEU A 47 9.96 -15.88 40.53
C LEU A 47 8.66 -16.28 39.82
N GLU A 48 8.70 -17.26 38.91
CA GLU A 48 7.53 -17.84 38.25
C GLU A 48 6.52 -18.47 39.23
N GLU A 49 6.89 -18.73 40.49
CA GLU A 49 5.97 -19.25 41.50
C GLU A 49 4.89 -18.25 41.93
N ILE A 50 5.03 -16.95 41.63
CA ILE A 50 4.04 -15.92 41.98
C ILE A 50 3.51 -15.23 40.71
N GLU A 51 2.28 -15.59 40.32
CA GLU A 51 1.62 -15.23 39.05
C GLU A 51 1.64 -13.74 38.69
N LEU A 52 1.53 -12.83 39.68
CA LEU A 52 1.49 -11.38 39.45
C LEU A 52 2.83 -10.66 39.67
N PHE A 53 3.84 -11.34 40.21
CA PHE A 53 5.05 -10.66 40.68
C PHE A 53 5.87 -10.00 39.56
N PRO A 54 6.11 -10.65 38.40
CA PRO A 54 6.83 -10.03 37.29
C PRO A 54 6.13 -8.78 36.75
N PHE A 55 4.80 -8.82 36.65
CA PHE A 55 3.99 -7.68 36.24
C PHE A 55 4.09 -6.50 37.23
N LEU A 56 4.05 -6.78 38.54
CA LEU A 56 4.14 -5.74 39.57
C LEU A 56 5.51 -5.06 39.58
N ILE A 57 6.60 -5.81 39.43
CA ILE A 57 7.95 -5.24 39.28
C ILE A 57 8.01 -4.32 38.07
N LEU A 58 7.52 -4.80 36.94
CA LEU A 58 7.63 -4.06 35.68
C LEU A 58 6.77 -2.78 35.73
N SER A 59 5.55 -2.88 36.24
CA SER A 59 4.67 -1.72 36.50
C SER A 59 5.28 -0.72 37.49
N ALA A 60 6.00 -1.20 38.52
CA ALA A 60 6.69 -0.34 39.48
C ALA A 60 7.86 0.41 38.82
N VAL A 61 8.65 -0.27 37.97
CA VAL A 61 9.72 0.36 37.18
C VAL A 61 9.14 1.39 36.21
N THR A 62 8.07 1.06 35.49
CA THR A 62 7.36 1.98 34.59
C THR A 62 6.87 3.22 35.35
N SER A 63 6.27 3.04 36.52
CA SER A 63 5.83 4.14 37.39
C SER A 63 7.00 4.98 37.92
N ALA A 64 8.13 4.37 38.26
CA ALA A 64 9.34 5.06 38.68
C ALA A 64 9.94 5.90 37.55
N LEU A 65 9.95 5.39 36.30
CA LEU A 65 10.40 6.13 35.12
C LEU A 65 9.52 7.34 34.82
N PHE A 66 8.19 7.20 34.89
CA PHE A 66 7.28 8.34 34.79
C PHE A 66 7.56 9.37 35.89
N SER A 67 7.70 8.92 37.14
CA SER A 67 7.97 9.79 38.29
C SER A 67 9.30 10.53 38.13
N ALA A 68 10.37 9.86 37.73
CA ALA A 68 11.67 10.46 37.44
C ALA A 68 11.58 11.45 36.27
N GLY A 69 10.85 11.12 35.20
CA GLY A 69 10.59 12.02 34.08
C GLY A 69 9.87 13.30 34.52
N PHE A 70 8.79 13.19 35.29
CA PHE A 70 8.07 14.36 35.81
C PHE A 70 8.91 15.17 36.80
N TYR A 71 9.67 14.51 37.68
CA TYR A 71 10.52 15.15 38.68
C TYR A 71 11.65 15.95 38.02
N THR A 72 12.39 15.34 37.09
CA THR A 72 13.49 15.98 36.36
C THR A 72 13.00 17.15 35.51
N LEU A 73 11.79 17.06 34.94
CA LEU A 73 11.17 18.17 34.21
C LEU A 73 10.83 19.36 35.13
N HIS A 74 10.16 19.11 36.27
CA HIS A 74 9.66 20.19 37.14
C HIS A 74 10.76 20.80 38.01
N HIS A 75 11.65 19.97 38.58
CA HIS A 75 12.64 20.44 39.54
C HIS A 75 13.99 20.75 38.91
N TRP A 76 14.44 19.97 37.94
CA TRP A 76 15.79 20.13 37.35
C TRP A 76 15.78 20.83 36.00
N LYS A 77 14.60 20.99 35.38
CA LYS A 77 14.40 21.64 34.08
C LYS A 77 15.24 21.01 32.95
N LEU A 78 15.53 19.72 33.06
CA LEU A 78 16.26 18.95 32.04
C LEU A 78 15.28 18.44 30.98
N GLU A 79 14.97 19.28 29.99
CA GLU A 79 13.92 19.00 29.01
C GLU A 79 14.19 17.76 28.14
N SER A 80 15.43 17.56 27.70
CA SER A 80 15.78 16.42 26.83
C SER A 80 15.68 15.08 27.58
N THR A 81 16.38 14.96 28.72
CA THR A 81 16.40 13.74 29.53
C THR A 81 15.01 13.39 30.07
N SER A 82 14.25 14.37 30.55
CA SER A 82 12.89 14.15 31.06
C SER A 82 11.94 13.64 29.97
N ARG A 83 11.97 14.24 28.77
CA ARG A 83 11.16 13.76 27.63
C ARG A 83 11.55 12.35 27.21
N GLY A 84 12.84 12.01 27.25
CA GLY A 84 13.33 10.66 27.00
C GLY A 84 12.76 9.64 28.00
N LEU A 85 12.85 9.92 29.30
CA LEU A 85 12.30 9.04 30.35
C LEU A 85 10.77 8.86 30.23
N LEU A 86 10.05 9.95 29.95
CA LEU A 86 8.61 9.91 29.74
C LEU A 86 8.22 9.07 28.51
N LEU A 87 9.00 9.16 27.43
CA LEU A 87 8.79 8.36 26.22
C LEU A 87 9.03 6.87 26.50
N ILE A 88 10.11 6.53 27.20
CA ILE A 88 10.40 5.14 27.60
C ILE A 88 9.26 4.59 28.47
N GLY A 89 8.83 5.34 29.50
CA GLY A 89 7.69 4.96 30.34
C GLY A 89 6.42 4.74 29.52
N THR A 90 6.13 5.63 28.55
CA THR A 90 5.00 5.49 27.62
C THR A 90 5.07 4.19 26.81
N LEU A 91 6.23 3.81 26.29
CA LEU A 91 6.40 2.57 25.52
C LEU A 91 6.37 1.31 26.39
N LEU A 92 6.72 1.40 27.67
CA LEU A 92 6.65 0.25 28.57
C LEU A 92 5.22 -0.16 28.90
N VAL A 93 4.28 0.77 29.06
CA VAL A 93 2.88 0.44 29.42
C VAL A 93 2.28 -0.75 28.62
N PRO A 94 2.24 -0.77 27.27
CA PRO A 94 1.71 -1.92 26.53
C PRO A 94 2.58 -3.19 26.66
N LEU A 95 3.85 -3.08 27.03
CA LEU A 95 4.69 -4.25 27.36
C LEU A 95 4.34 -4.80 28.74
N ASP A 96 4.04 -3.96 29.74
CA ASP A 96 3.60 -4.40 31.07
C ASP A 96 2.39 -5.33 30.93
N PHE A 97 1.41 -4.94 30.12
CA PHE A 97 0.21 -5.74 29.86
C PHE A 97 0.45 -6.94 28.95
N LEU A 98 1.44 -6.88 28.04
CA LEU A 98 1.88 -8.05 27.29
C LEU A 98 2.47 -9.11 28.23
N VAL A 99 3.32 -8.71 29.16
CA VAL A 99 3.94 -9.60 30.15
C VAL A 99 2.88 -10.20 31.06
N LEU A 100 1.94 -9.38 31.54
CA LEU A 100 0.80 -9.85 32.33
C LEU A 100 -0.01 -10.91 31.57
N ALA A 101 -0.39 -10.62 30.33
CA ALA A 101 -1.18 -11.53 29.50
C ALA A 101 -0.41 -12.82 29.13
N GLY A 102 0.91 -12.74 28.97
CA GLY A 102 1.75 -13.86 28.56
C GLY A 102 2.11 -14.83 29.68
N LEU A 103 2.12 -14.36 30.94
CA LEU A 103 2.50 -15.17 32.10
C LEU A 103 1.29 -15.80 32.81
N THR A 104 0.08 -15.27 32.60
CA THR A 104 -1.12 -15.82 33.21
C THR A 104 -1.49 -17.16 32.56
N PRO A 105 -1.53 -18.26 33.34
CA PRO A 105 -2.06 -19.54 32.86
C PRO A 105 -3.51 -19.37 32.39
N ALA A 106 -3.96 -20.16 31.42
CA ALA A 106 -5.34 -20.07 30.91
C ALA A 106 -6.38 -20.17 32.03
N ASP A 107 -6.25 -21.18 32.89
CA ASP A 107 -7.17 -21.42 34.00
C ASP A 107 -7.00 -20.42 35.18
N GLY A 108 -5.99 -19.54 35.11
CA GLY A 108 -5.54 -18.65 36.20
C GLY A 108 -6.17 -17.26 36.24
N ALA A 109 -6.92 -16.85 35.20
CA ALA A 109 -7.51 -15.52 35.09
C ALA A 109 -8.71 -15.30 36.04
N GLY A 110 -8.44 -15.26 37.35
CA GLY A 110 -9.43 -15.03 38.41
C GLY A 110 -9.77 -13.55 38.62
N LEU A 111 -10.70 -13.27 39.56
CA LEU A 111 -11.11 -11.90 39.90
C LEU A 111 -9.92 -11.00 40.30
N LEU A 112 -8.93 -11.56 41.01
CA LEU A 112 -7.74 -10.84 41.44
C LEU A 112 -6.91 -10.34 40.24
N TYR A 113 -6.76 -11.15 39.20
CA TYR A 113 -6.05 -10.79 37.97
C TYR A 113 -6.68 -9.56 37.31
N TYR A 114 -8.00 -9.60 37.09
CA TYR A 114 -8.72 -8.47 36.48
C TYR A 114 -8.76 -7.23 37.38
N ALA A 115 -8.87 -7.41 38.70
CA ALA A 115 -8.83 -6.30 39.64
C ALA A 115 -7.45 -5.62 39.67
N ALA A 116 -6.37 -6.39 39.77
CA ALA A 116 -5.01 -5.88 39.76
C ALA A 116 -4.65 -5.24 38.40
N GLY A 117 -4.95 -5.93 37.30
CA GLY A 117 -4.74 -5.42 35.95
C GLY A 117 -5.57 -4.16 35.66
N GLY A 118 -6.83 -4.13 36.10
CA GLY A 118 -7.70 -2.95 35.97
C GLY A 118 -7.21 -1.75 36.79
N ALA A 119 -6.77 -1.97 38.03
CA ALA A 119 -6.17 -0.93 38.87
C ALA A 119 -4.88 -0.38 38.25
N ALA A 120 -4.00 -1.26 37.75
CA ALA A 120 -2.79 -0.87 37.05
C ALA A 120 -3.09 -0.11 35.75
N LEU A 121 -4.12 -0.53 34.98
CA LEU A 121 -4.52 0.13 33.73
C LEU A 121 -4.99 1.56 34.00
N ALA A 122 -5.73 1.77 35.09
CA ALA A 122 -6.15 3.10 35.53
C ALA A 122 -4.96 3.96 35.98
N ALA A 123 -4.07 3.43 36.82
CA ALA A 123 -2.92 4.16 37.35
C ALA A 123 -1.90 4.52 36.25
N LEU A 124 -1.47 3.53 35.45
CA LEU A 124 -0.58 3.74 34.31
C LEU A 124 -1.24 4.58 33.22
N GLY A 125 -2.56 4.44 33.01
CA GLY A 125 -3.31 5.28 32.09
C GLY A 125 -3.32 6.75 32.47
N TRP A 126 -3.42 7.06 33.76
CA TRP A 126 -3.29 8.43 34.25
C TRP A 126 -1.88 9.01 34.03
N LEU A 127 -0.83 8.24 34.33
CA LEU A 127 0.56 8.65 34.07
C LEU A 127 0.82 8.84 32.57
N LEU A 128 0.29 7.94 31.74
CA LEU A 128 0.37 7.99 30.29
C LEU A 128 -0.33 9.23 29.71
N TYR A 129 -1.50 9.61 30.25
CA TYR A 129 -2.18 10.85 29.87
C TYR A 129 -1.33 12.08 30.17
N ARG A 130 -0.75 12.15 31.37
CA ARG A 130 0.12 13.25 31.79
C ARG A 130 1.38 13.32 30.92
N SER A 131 1.99 12.18 30.60
CA SER A 131 3.13 12.09 29.70
C SER A 131 2.78 12.56 28.29
N SER A 132 1.67 12.06 27.73
CA SER A 132 1.18 12.42 26.39
C SER A 132 0.85 13.92 26.27
N HIS A 133 0.37 14.54 27.35
CA HIS A 133 0.14 15.99 27.36
C HIS A 133 1.45 16.78 27.14
N ILE A 134 2.55 16.33 27.73
CA ILE A 134 3.86 16.98 27.63
C ILE A 134 4.55 16.64 26.30
N LEU A 135 4.55 15.36 25.92
CA LEU A 135 5.28 14.86 24.75
C LEU A 135 4.60 15.15 23.42
N ILE A 136 3.27 15.21 23.40
CA ILE A 136 2.48 15.18 22.17
C ILE A 136 1.59 16.42 22.05
N GLN A 137 0.78 16.72 23.06
CA GLN A 137 -0.18 17.83 22.96
C GLN A 137 0.48 19.20 22.91
N ALA A 138 1.44 19.47 23.80
CA ALA A 138 2.15 20.75 23.80
C ALA A 138 2.93 21.00 22.48
N PRO A 139 3.66 20.04 21.89
CA PRO A 139 4.34 20.27 20.61
C PRO A 139 3.42 20.35 19.39
N LEU A 140 2.29 19.62 19.39
CA LEU A 140 1.35 19.64 18.27
C LEU A 140 0.57 20.96 18.17
N ASP A 141 0.23 21.57 19.31
CA ASP A 141 -0.46 22.87 19.38
C ASP A 141 -1.68 22.92 18.43
N VAL A 142 -2.55 21.92 18.55
CA VAL A 142 -3.81 21.81 17.81
C VAL A 142 -4.98 21.84 18.79
N PRO A 143 -6.16 22.37 18.41
CA PRO A 143 -7.34 22.46 19.27
C PRO A 143 -8.00 21.10 19.58
N VAL A 144 -7.29 20.01 19.29
CA VAL A 144 -7.73 18.63 19.46
C VAL A 144 -7.06 18.07 20.72
N PRO A 145 -7.77 17.29 21.56
CA PRO A 145 -7.19 16.66 22.74
C PRO A 145 -6.29 15.47 22.36
N SER A 146 -5.17 15.73 21.68
CA SER A 146 -4.28 14.70 21.12
C SER A 146 -3.69 13.77 22.19
N ALA A 147 -3.39 14.29 23.38
CA ALA A 147 -2.93 13.46 24.50
C ALA A 147 -3.95 12.42 24.93
N LEU A 148 -5.23 12.82 25.02
CA LEU A 148 -6.32 11.91 25.37
C LEU A 148 -6.49 10.83 24.28
N LEU A 149 -6.49 11.23 23.01
CA LEU A 149 -6.64 10.30 21.88
C LEU A 149 -5.53 9.25 21.85
N VAL A 150 -4.27 9.65 22.02
CA VAL A 150 -3.13 8.74 22.07
C VAL A 150 -3.23 7.81 23.29
N THR A 151 -3.55 8.36 24.46
CA THR A 151 -3.72 7.57 25.69
C THR A 151 -4.81 6.53 25.52
N LEU A 152 -5.98 6.90 25.00
CA LEU A 152 -7.09 5.97 24.79
C LEU A 152 -6.73 4.86 23.79
N ALA A 153 -6.01 5.17 22.71
CA ALA A 153 -5.58 4.15 21.75
C ALA A 153 -4.58 3.15 22.36
N MET A 154 -3.64 3.64 23.18
CA MET A 154 -2.69 2.79 23.89
C MET A 154 -3.37 1.95 24.98
N LEU A 155 -4.28 2.55 25.75
CA LEU A 155 -5.08 1.82 26.77
C LEU A 155 -6.02 0.79 26.14
N THR A 156 -6.51 1.04 24.92
CA THR A 156 -7.28 0.04 24.17
C THR A 156 -6.41 -1.18 23.84
N SER A 157 -5.16 -0.97 23.46
CA SER A 157 -4.18 -2.03 23.16
C SER A 157 -3.83 -2.84 24.43
N ALA A 158 -3.57 -2.14 25.53
CA ALA A 158 -3.29 -2.74 26.85
C ALA A 158 -4.50 -3.49 27.43
N GLY A 159 -5.70 -2.91 27.33
CA GLY A 159 -6.95 -3.54 27.75
C GLY A 159 -7.28 -4.78 26.94
N ALA A 160 -7.02 -4.77 25.63
CA ALA A 160 -7.16 -5.93 24.77
C ALA A 160 -6.25 -7.08 25.25
N GLN A 161 -4.99 -6.80 25.59
CA GLN A 161 -4.07 -7.79 26.16
C GLN A 161 -4.54 -8.30 27.53
N LEU A 162 -5.00 -7.41 28.42
CA LEU A 162 -5.53 -7.80 29.73
C LEU A 162 -6.68 -8.80 29.61
N LEU A 163 -7.57 -8.60 28.64
CA LEU A 163 -8.70 -9.50 28.38
C LEU A 163 -8.31 -10.78 27.63
N ALA A 164 -7.12 -10.86 27.04
CA ALA A 164 -6.80 -11.94 26.12
C ALA A 164 -6.81 -13.35 26.75
N PRO A 165 -6.19 -13.59 27.93
CA PRO A 165 -6.09 -14.93 28.51
C PRO A 165 -7.46 -15.60 28.73
N GLY A 166 -8.38 -14.92 29.42
CA GLY A 166 -9.67 -15.52 29.79
C GLY A 166 -10.67 -15.70 28.65
N TRP A 167 -10.46 -15.04 27.50
CA TRP A 167 -11.34 -15.14 26.34
C TRP A 167 -10.80 -16.07 25.24
N LEU A 168 -9.48 -16.22 25.13
CA LEU A 168 -8.87 -17.14 24.16
C LEU A 168 -9.07 -18.62 24.54
N GLU A 169 -9.26 -18.91 25.83
CA GLU A 169 -9.52 -20.26 26.34
C GLU A 169 -10.91 -20.79 25.93
N ARG A 170 -11.90 -19.92 25.83
CA ARG A 170 -13.27 -20.33 25.48
C ARG A 170 -13.31 -20.82 24.03
N ALA A 171 -13.41 -22.14 23.86
CA ALA A 171 -13.45 -22.80 22.56
C ALA A 171 -14.56 -22.21 21.66
N GLU A 172 -15.71 -21.89 22.24
CA GLU A 172 -16.80 -21.17 21.59
C GLU A 172 -16.46 -19.67 21.50
N GLY A 173 -16.00 -19.22 20.33
CA GLY A 173 -15.79 -17.81 20.02
C GLY A 173 -14.33 -17.36 19.89
N ARG A 174 -13.35 -18.25 20.07
CA ARG A 174 -11.91 -17.95 19.93
C ARG A 174 -11.55 -17.15 18.67
N HIS A 175 -12.05 -17.56 17.49
CA HIS A 175 -11.77 -16.85 16.23
C HIS A 175 -12.38 -15.45 16.19
N ALA A 176 -13.61 -15.28 16.70
CA ALA A 176 -14.26 -13.97 16.78
C ALA A 176 -13.51 -13.05 17.76
N PHE A 177 -13.06 -13.60 18.89
CA PHE A 177 -12.26 -12.86 19.85
C PHE A 177 -10.89 -12.48 19.29
N LEU A 178 -10.18 -13.37 18.60
CA LEU A 178 -8.92 -13.04 17.91
C LEU A 178 -9.09 -11.91 16.89
N TYR A 179 -10.21 -11.93 16.16
CA TYR A 179 -10.56 -10.86 15.23
C TYR A 179 -10.79 -9.52 15.97
N LEU A 180 -11.54 -9.53 17.08
CA LEU A 180 -11.74 -8.33 17.90
C LEU A 180 -10.44 -7.84 18.55
N LEU A 181 -9.63 -8.75 19.09
CA LEU A 181 -8.35 -8.50 19.75
C LEU A 181 -7.36 -7.79 18.82
N SER A 182 -7.41 -8.10 17.53
CA SER A 182 -6.56 -7.46 16.52
C SER A 182 -7.18 -6.19 15.93
N LEU A 183 -8.47 -6.22 15.60
CA LEU A 183 -9.14 -5.13 14.91
C LEU A 183 -9.39 -3.92 15.81
N VAL A 184 -9.77 -4.11 17.07
CA VAL A 184 -10.12 -3.01 17.99
C VAL A 184 -8.91 -2.09 18.28
N PRO A 185 -7.71 -2.61 18.64
CA PRO A 185 -6.52 -1.78 18.79
C PRO A 185 -6.12 -1.05 17.49
N ALA A 186 -6.21 -1.72 16.34
CA ALA A 186 -5.89 -1.11 15.05
C ALA A 186 -6.87 0.03 14.70
N LEU A 187 -8.17 -0.16 14.93
CA LEU A 187 -9.18 0.89 14.73
C LEU A 187 -8.99 2.05 15.69
N ALA A 188 -8.66 1.78 16.96
CA ALA A 188 -8.37 2.83 17.94
C ALA A 188 -7.13 3.65 17.53
N GLN A 189 -6.08 2.99 17.03
CA GLN A 189 -4.92 3.64 16.45
C GLN A 189 -5.29 4.54 15.26
N VAL A 190 -5.99 3.97 14.27
CA VAL A 190 -6.40 4.69 13.05
C VAL A 190 -7.28 5.88 13.42
N GLY A 191 -8.25 5.71 14.32
CA GLY A 191 -9.15 6.76 14.76
C GLY A 191 -8.42 7.91 15.46
N ALA A 192 -7.54 7.60 16.42
CA ALA A 192 -6.75 8.60 17.12
C ALA A 192 -5.86 9.41 16.16
N LEU A 193 -5.11 8.72 15.29
CA LEU A 193 -4.18 9.37 14.36
C LEU A 193 -4.91 10.09 13.23
N ALA A 194 -6.00 9.55 12.68
CA ALA A 194 -6.81 10.24 11.69
C ALA A 194 -7.37 11.56 12.22
N TRP A 195 -7.80 11.57 13.49
CA TRP A 195 -8.32 12.78 14.13
C TRP A 195 -7.23 13.84 14.37
N ILE A 196 -6.03 13.43 14.79
CA ILE A 196 -4.85 14.32 14.91
C ILE A 196 -4.45 14.86 13.53
N LEU A 197 -4.33 14.00 12.52
CA LEU A 197 -3.96 14.38 11.15
C LEU A 197 -4.99 15.31 10.51
N ARG A 198 -6.28 15.12 10.81
CA ARG A 198 -7.35 16.04 10.38
C ARG A 198 -7.14 17.44 10.95
N GLY A 199 -6.77 17.55 12.23
CA GLY A 199 -6.42 18.83 12.86
C GLY A 199 -5.19 19.48 12.20
N LEU A 200 -4.15 18.70 11.93
CA LEU A 200 -2.92 19.19 11.29
C LEU A 200 -3.06 19.54 9.81
N HIS A 201 -4.00 18.92 9.10
CA HIS A 201 -4.21 19.18 7.68
C HIS A 201 -4.61 20.65 7.40
N GLY A 202 -5.39 21.25 8.31
CA GLY A 202 -5.82 22.65 8.24
C GLY A 202 -4.71 23.68 8.52
N VAL A 203 -3.57 23.25 9.05
CA VAL A 203 -2.42 24.12 9.32
C VAL A 203 -1.60 24.29 8.04
N GLU A 204 -1.32 25.52 7.62
CA GLU A 204 -0.59 25.80 6.37
C GLU A 204 0.85 25.25 6.39
N THR A 205 1.61 25.57 7.43
CA THR A 205 3.01 25.15 7.61
C THR A 205 3.22 24.42 8.93
N TRP A 206 4.07 23.39 8.92
CA TRP A 206 4.39 22.62 10.11
C TRP A 206 5.71 23.08 10.70
N SER A 207 5.73 23.34 12.01
CA SER A 207 6.97 23.54 12.74
C SER A 207 7.64 22.18 13.02
N VAL A 208 8.94 22.19 13.26
CA VAL A 208 9.69 20.98 13.67
C VAL A 208 9.09 20.36 14.94
N GLY A 209 8.66 21.19 15.90
CA GLY A 209 7.98 20.71 17.11
C GLY A 209 6.70 19.92 16.84
N ARG A 210 5.85 20.38 15.91
CA ARG A 210 4.63 19.68 15.50
C ARG A 210 4.95 18.33 14.88
N LEU A 211 5.99 18.29 14.04
CA LEU A 211 6.42 17.06 13.40
C LEU A 211 6.96 16.06 14.42
N VAL A 212 7.81 16.50 15.36
CA VAL A 212 8.31 15.65 16.44
C VAL A 212 7.15 15.11 17.29
N GLY A 213 6.18 15.96 17.66
CA GLY A 213 4.98 15.54 18.38
C GLY A 213 4.14 14.50 17.61
N LEU A 214 3.99 14.69 16.29
CA LEU A 214 3.31 13.72 15.41
C LEU A 214 4.07 12.39 15.35
N LEU A 215 5.40 12.42 15.21
CA LEU A 215 6.23 11.21 15.16
C LEU A 215 6.19 10.43 16.48
N ILE A 216 6.20 11.13 17.61
CA ILE A 216 6.03 10.50 18.94
C ILE A 216 4.64 9.87 19.04
N ALA A 217 3.57 10.57 18.67
CA ALA A 217 2.22 10.02 18.68
C ALA A 217 2.08 8.79 17.77
N LEU A 218 2.57 8.89 16.53
CA LEU A 218 2.56 7.82 15.54
C LEU A 218 3.37 6.62 16.04
N GLY A 219 4.58 6.83 16.54
CA GLY A 219 5.46 5.80 17.08
C GLY A 219 4.85 5.07 18.27
N SER A 220 4.39 5.80 19.29
CA SER A 220 3.84 5.22 20.52
C SER A 220 2.58 4.39 20.28
N VAL A 221 1.64 4.90 19.47
CA VAL A 221 0.38 4.17 19.20
C VAL A 221 0.63 2.99 18.25
N THR A 222 1.50 3.14 17.24
CA THR A 222 1.88 2.01 16.36
C THR A 222 2.60 0.93 17.14
N PHE A 223 3.47 1.31 18.08
CA PHE A 223 4.16 0.38 18.97
C PHE A 223 3.15 -0.41 19.81
N ALA A 224 2.25 0.27 20.53
CA ALA A 224 1.22 -0.38 21.34
C ALA A 224 0.37 -1.36 20.52
N CYS A 225 -0.10 -0.95 19.34
CA CYS A 225 -0.87 -1.83 18.46
C CYS A 225 -0.04 -3.03 17.97
N ARG A 226 1.22 -2.84 17.58
CA ARG A 226 2.10 -3.94 17.15
C ARG A 226 2.38 -4.93 18.27
N VAL A 227 2.55 -4.47 19.50
CA VAL A 227 2.73 -5.36 20.67
C VAL A 227 1.47 -6.21 20.86
N THR A 228 0.27 -5.63 20.75
CA THR A 228 -0.99 -6.39 20.83
C THR A 228 -1.18 -7.35 19.65
N LEU A 229 -0.84 -6.96 18.42
CA LEU A 229 -0.90 -7.84 17.25
C LEU A 229 0.16 -8.94 17.27
N GLY A 230 1.29 -8.70 17.92
CA GLY A 230 2.35 -9.68 18.12
C GLY A 230 2.02 -10.73 19.17
N PHE A 231 1.10 -10.44 20.09
CA PHE A 231 0.74 -11.36 21.17
C PHE A 231 0.28 -12.74 20.64
N PRO A 232 -0.64 -12.86 19.66
CA PRO A 232 -1.00 -14.15 19.07
C PRO A 232 0.12 -14.86 18.31
N LEU A 233 1.21 -14.17 17.95
CA LEU A 233 2.32 -14.71 17.14
C LEU A 233 3.51 -15.17 18.00
N GLY A 234 3.80 -14.45 19.07
CA GLY A 234 5.04 -14.60 19.85
C GLY A 234 4.93 -15.54 21.05
N PHE A 235 3.72 -15.85 21.51
CA PHE A 235 3.53 -16.77 22.63
C PHE A 235 3.19 -18.17 22.11
N PRO A 236 4.14 -19.13 22.15
CA PRO A 236 3.92 -20.54 21.81
C PRO A 236 3.11 -21.26 22.89
N LEU A 237 2.17 -20.55 23.50
CA LEU A 237 1.14 -21.20 24.28
C LEU A 237 0.34 -22.01 23.26
N GLY A 238 0.16 -23.30 23.48
CA GLY A 238 -0.59 -24.21 22.59
C GLY A 238 -2.08 -23.85 22.36
N PHE A 239 -2.48 -22.59 22.59
CA PHE A 239 -3.83 -22.05 22.43
C PHE A 239 -4.16 -21.68 20.99
N ILE A 240 -3.17 -21.33 20.19
CA ILE A 240 -3.37 -20.81 18.83
C ILE A 240 -2.55 -21.69 17.91
N GLY A 241 -3.19 -22.23 16.87
CA GLY A 241 -2.59 -23.22 15.96
C GLY A 241 -1.35 -22.70 15.22
N PRO A 242 -0.93 -23.40 14.15
CA PRO A 242 0.17 -22.95 13.31
C PRO A 242 0.05 -21.47 12.94
N ILE A 243 1.17 -20.74 12.85
CA ILE A 243 1.21 -19.31 12.45
C ILE A 243 0.36 -19.06 11.18
N ALA A 244 0.30 -20.04 10.27
CA ALA A 244 -0.52 -20.04 9.07
C ALA A 244 -2.02 -19.83 9.32
N GLU A 245 -2.58 -20.25 10.45
CA GLU A 245 -3.99 -20.06 10.79
C GLU A 245 -4.28 -18.66 11.36
N VAL A 246 -3.30 -18.09 12.07
CA VAL A 246 -3.43 -16.81 12.79
C VAL A 246 -3.21 -15.63 11.85
N LEU A 247 -2.18 -15.73 11.01
CA LEU A 247 -1.75 -14.64 10.13
C LEU A 247 -2.91 -14.10 9.29
N PRO A 248 -3.72 -14.94 8.59
CA PRO A 248 -4.82 -14.45 7.78
C PRO A 248 -5.86 -13.66 8.59
N VAL A 249 -6.14 -14.04 9.84
CA VAL A 249 -7.09 -13.32 10.73
C VAL A 249 -6.56 -11.93 11.10
N LEU A 250 -5.24 -11.78 11.25
CA LEU A 250 -4.60 -10.51 11.57
C LEU A 250 -4.48 -9.56 10.36
N SER A 251 -4.69 -10.05 9.13
CA SER A 251 -4.45 -9.27 7.91
C SER A 251 -5.21 -7.94 7.82
N PRO A 252 -6.51 -7.81 8.19
CA PRO A 252 -7.20 -6.54 8.08
C PRO A 252 -6.64 -5.52 9.07
N ALA A 253 -6.31 -5.97 10.29
CA ALA A 253 -5.70 -5.13 11.31
C ALA A 253 -4.29 -4.67 10.88
N LEU A 254 -3.46 -5.59 10.36
CA LEU A 254 -2.13 -5.25 9.83
C LEU A 254 -2.22 -4.22 8.68
N THR A 255 -3.22 -4.38 7.82
CA THR A 255 -3.51 -3.42 6.75
C THR A 255 -3.85 -2.03 7.29
N LEU A 256 -4.72 -1.97 8.31
CA LEU A 256 -5.13 -0.73 8.96
C LEU A 256 -3.98 0.01 9.65
N VAL A 257 -3.02 -0.71 10.24
CA VAL A 257 -1.83 -0.11 10.88
C VAL A 257 -0.99 0.70 9.89
N GLY A 258 -0.94 0.30 8.61
CA GLY A 258 -0.21 1.02 7.57
C GLY A 258 -0.85 2.34 7.13
N VAL A 259 -2.16 2.51 7.33
CA VAL A 259 -2.93 3.70 6.92
C VAL A 259 -2.41 5.00 7.55
N PRO A 260 -2.27 5.12 8.89
CA PRO A 260 -1.79 6.36 9.49
C PRO A 260 -0.32 6.64 9.15
N LEU A 261 0.52 5.61 8.98
CA LEU A 261 1.91 5.77 8.52
C LEU A 261 1.94 6.41 7.12
N LEU A 262 1.11 5.91 6.20
CA LEU A 262 0.97 6.45 4.85
C LEU A 262 0.52 7.91 4.88
N LEU A 263 -0.58 8.20 5.59
CA LEU A 263 -1.16 9.55 5.64
C LEU A 263 -0.23 10.55 6.32
N ALA A 264 0.42 10.17 7.43
CA ALA A 264 1.39 11.01 8.12
C ALA A 264 2.60 11.30 7.22
N GLY A 265 3.13 10.31 6.52
CA GLY A 265 4.26 10.48 5.60
C GLY A 265 3.95 11.42 4.43
N VAL A 266 2.77 11.25 3.81
CA VAL A 266 2.32 12.11 2.71
C VAL A 266 2.12 13.56 3.17
N LEU A 267 1.46 13.77 4.31
CA LEU A 267 1.25 15.11 4.86
C LEU A 267 2.58 15.77 5.26
N THR A 268 3.50 15.01 5.87
CA THR A 268 4.85 15.48 6.21
C THR A 268 5.59 15.95 4.96
N TYR A 269 5.58 15.15 3.90
CA TYR A 269 6.21 15.50 2.63
C TYR A 269 5.64 16.80 2.05
N GLN A 270 4.32 16.96 2.04
CA GLN A 270 3.66 18.13 1.45
C GLN A 270 3.86 19.41 2.26
N LYS A 271 3.63 19.35 3.58
CA LYS A 271 3.61 20.53 4.46
C LYS A 271 5.00 21.08 4.71
N ILE A 272 6.03 20.24 4.66
CA ILE A 272 7.42 20.68 4.82
C ILE A 272 8.01 21.16 3.50
N ALA A 273 7.67 20.51 2.37
CA ALA A 273 8.04 21.03 1.06
C ALA A 273 7.57 22.49 0.88
N ALA A 274 6.35 22.82 1.33
CA ALA A 274 5.84 24.19 1.28
C ALA A 274 6.62 25.18 2.19
N ALA A 275 7.19 24.72 3.30
CA ALA A 275 7.96 25.58 4.22
C ALA A 275 9.40 25.83 3.73
N THR A 276 9.98 24.88 2.98
CA THR A 276 11.41 24.89 2.60
C THR A 276 11.73 25.90 1.48
N ASP A 277 10.73 26.34 0.72
CA ASP A 277 10.90 27.38 -0.32
C ASP A 277 11.40 28.73 0.25
N SER A 278 11.49 28.86 1.59
CA SER A 278 12.06 29.99 2.31
C SER A 278 13.59 29.97 2.49
N GLY A 279 14.30 28.93 2.01
CA GLY A 279 15.78 28.92 1.94
C GLY A 279 16.51 28.23 3.10
N ASP A 280 15.83 27.41 3.90
CA ASP A 280 16.45 26.60 4.96
C ASP A 280 16.83 25.19 4.46
N ASP A 281 18.10 24.81 4.60
CA ASP A 281 18.66 23.53 4.12
C ASP A 281 18.06 22.31 4.87
N SER A 282 17.38 22.51 5.99
CA SER A 282 16.82 21.43 6.84
C SER A 282 15.65 20.66 6.18
N GLY A 283 14.99 21.20 5.16
CA GLY A 283 13.81 20.58 4.57
C GLY A 283 14.09 19.31 3.78
N GLY A 284 15.32 19.08 3.32
CA GLY A 284 15.70 17.86 2.61
C GLY A 284 15.57 16.59 3.47
N LEU A 285 16.02 16.68 4.73
CA LEU A 285 15.94 15.56 5.69
C LEU A 285 14.48 15.17 5.94
N TRP A 286 13.62 16.15 6.23
CA TRP A 286 12.24 15.89 6.58
C TRP A 286 11.38 15.42 5.41
N ARG A 287 11.68 15.86 4.18
CA ARG A 287 11.06 15.28 2.97
C ARG A 287 11.40 13.81 2.84
N THR A 288 12.66 13.44 3.10
CA THR A 288 13.10 12.04 3.10
C THR A 288 12.36 11.22 4.16
N VAL A 289 12.21 11.75 5.38
CA VAL A 289 11.43 11.12 6.45
C VAL A 289 9.96 10.94 6.03
N GLY A 290 9.33 11.96 5.45
CA GLY A 290 7.95 11.89 4.95
C GLY A 290 7.78 10.82 3.87
N THR A 291 8.67 10.76 2.89
CA THR A 291 8.66 9.71 1.86
C THR A 291 8.89 8.32 2.46
N ALA A 292 9.85 8.17 3.38
CA ALA A 292 10.13 6.89 4.04
C ALA A 292 8.93 6.38 4.86
N LEU A 293 8.23 7.27 5.57
CA LEU A 293 7.00 6.93 6.29
C LEU A 293 5.88 6.53 5.35
N ALA A 294 5.70 7.27 4.24
CA ALA A 294 4.68 6.95 3.24
C ALA A 294 4.91 5.58 2.60
N LEU A 295 6.16 5.28 2.22
CA LEU A 295 6.55 3.98 1.68
C LEU A 295 6.41 2.86 2.71
N THR A 296 6.83 3.09 3.96
CA THR A 296 6.64 2.12 5.04
C THR A 296 5.16 1.79 5.24
N GLY A 297 4.29 2.80 5.26
CA GLY A 297 2.84 2.61 5.33
C GLY A 297 2.30 1.78 4.17
N LEU A 298 2.75 2.07 2.95
CA LEU A 298 2.40 1.31 1.74
C LEU A 298 2.83 -0.16 1.82
N PHE A 299 4.04 -0.44 2.33
CA PHE A 299 4.55 -1.81 2.50
C PHE A 299 3.83 -2.57 3.61
N VAL A 300 3.47 -1.91 4.72
CA VAL A 300 2.67 -2.53 5.79
C VAL A 300 1.28 -2.90 5.28
N MET A 301 0.64 -1.99 4.53
CA MET A 301 -0.62 -2.23 3.83
C MET A 301 -0.52 -3.41 2.84
N PHE A 302 0.61 -3.53 2.12
CA PHE A 302 0.87 -4.65 1.21
C PHE A 302 1.03 -5.96 1.97
N GLY A 303 1.81 -5.93 3.06
CA GLY A 303 2.03 -7.08 3.92
C GLY A 303 0.72 -7.64 4.48
N GLY A 304 -0.19 -6.77 4.92
CA GLY A 304 -1.55 -7.17 5.31
C GLY A 304 -2.28 -7.93 4.20
N PHE A 305 -2.26 -7.42 2.97
CA PHE A 305 -2.87 -8.11 1.83
C PHE A 305 -2.20 -9.46 1.50
N VAL A 306 -0.87 -9.53 1.51
CA VAL A 306 -0.12 -10.77 1.23
C VAL A 306 -0.40 -11.83 2.29
N VAL A 307 -0.47 -11.44 3.57
CA VAL A 307 -0.82 -12.32 4.66
C VAL A 307 -2.22 -12.91 4.50
N ALA A 308 -3.14 -12.15 3.89
CA ALA A 308 -4.49 -12.62 3.65
C ALA A 308 -4.58 -13.68 2.54
N ILE A 309 -3.50 -14.00 1.80
CA ILE A 309 -3.57 -14.61 0.47
C ILE A 309 -4.40 -15.89 0.36
N GLU A 310 -4.45 -16.68 1.43
CA GLU A 310 -5.18 -17.96 1.48
C GLU A 310 -6.66 -17.80 1.80
N ASN A 311 -7.08 -16.68 2.42
CA ASN A 311 -8.45 -16.43 2.82
C ASN A 311 -9.12 -15.39 1.89
N PRO A 312 -10.15 -15.77 1.09
CA PRO A 312 -10.79 -14.85 0.14
C PRO A 312 -11.46 -13.66 0.81
N VAL A 313 -12.12 -13.85 1.96
CA VAL A 313 -12.81 -12.77 2.67
C VAL A 313 -11.80 -11.74 3.16
N HIS A 314 -10.73 -12.19 3.82
CA HIS A 314 -9.72 -11.27 4.35
C HIS A 314 -8.92 -10.57 3.25
N ARG A 315 -8.71 -11.20 2.09
CA ARG A 315 -8.11 -10.52 0.92
C ARG A 315 -8.99 -9.40 0.39
N TRP A 316 -10.29 -9.66 0.25
CA TRP A 316 -11.22 -8.62 -0.20
C TRP A 316 -11.25 -7.46 0.77
N VAL A 317 -11.33 -7.74 2.08
CA VAL A 317 -11.33 -6.69 3.10
C VAL A 317 -10.02 -5.90 3.05
N SER A 318 -8.87 -6.55 3.14
CA SER A 318 -7.55 -5.89 3.15
C SER A 318 -7.28 -5.15 1.84
N GLY A 319 -7.57 -5.76 0.69
CA GLY A 319 -7.41 -5.14 -0.61
C GLY A 319 -8.34 -3.95 -0.82
N ALA A 320 -9.60 -4.05 -0.39
CA ALA A 320 -10.54 -2.93 -0.47
C ALA A 320 -10.11 -1.77 0.43
N ILE A 321 -9.64 -2.04 1.66
CA ILE A 321 -9.05 -1.01 2.54
C ILE A 321 -7.88 -0.33 1.80
N ASN A 322 -6.98 -1.09 1.19
CA ASN A 322 -5.84 -0.53 0.45
C ASN A 322 -6.26 0.38 -0.69
N VAL A 323 -7.17 -0.08 -1.55
CA VAL A 323 -7.67 0.69 -2.70
C VAL A 323 -8.39 1.94 -2.22
N VAL A 324 -9.31 1.83 -1.27
CA VAL A 324 -10.11 2.96 -0.77
C VAL A 324 -9.22 4.00 -0.10
N VAL A 325 -8.30 3.58 0.77
CA VAL A 325 -7.40 4.52 1.45
C VAL A 325 -6.48 5.23 0.47
N LEU A 326 -5.87 4.51 -0.49
CA LEU A 326 -4.97 5.13 -1.46
C LEU A 326 -5.70 6.10 -2.40
N LEU A 327 -6.92 5.75 -2.84
CA LEU A 327 -7.76 6.66 -3.64
C LEU A 327 -8.22 7.87 -2.83
N ALA A 328 -8.66 7.66 -1.58
CA ALA A 328 -9.06 8.74 -0.69
C ALA A 328 -7.87 9.68 -0.41
N ALA A 329 -6.68 9.13 -0.13
CA ALA A 329 -5.47 9.91 0.05
C ALA A 329 -5.08 10.69 -1.22
N ALA A 330 -5.13 10.04 -2.39
CA ALA A 330 -4.86 10.70 -3.67
C ALA A 330 -5.78 11.91 -3.90
N TRP A 331 -7.08 11.77 -3.59
CA TRP A 331 -8.06 12.83 -3.78
C TRP A 331 -8.05 13.90 -2.70
N ILE A 332 -8.09 13.53 -1.42
CA ILE A 332 -8.20 14.46 -0.30
C ILE A 332 -6.89 15.24 -0.15
N LEU A 333 -5.75 14.55 -0.22
CA LEU A 333 -4.43 15.17 -0.07
C LEU A 333 -3.90 15.74 -1.39
N ARG A 334 -4.61 15.55 -2.51
CA ARG A 334 -4.18 15.98 -3.85
C ARG A 334 -2.78 15.46 -4.20
N VAL A 335 -2.59 14.15 -4.06
CA VAL A 335 -1.32 13.46 -4.37
C VAL A 335 -1.59 12.46 -5.50
N PRO A 336 -1.61 12.90 -6.76
CA PRO A 336 -2.08 12.08 -7.87
C PRO A 336 -1.28 10.79 -8.08
N VAL A 337 0.01 10.76 -7.68
CA VAL A 337 0.86 9.56 -7.79
C VAL A 337 0.31 8.36 -7.01
N LEU A 338 -0.48 8.58 -5.95
CA LEU A 338 -1.10 7.50 -5.17
C LEU A 338 -2.20 6.75 -5.94
N HIS A 339 -2.67 7.28 -7.07
CA HIS A 339 -3.54 6.54 -7.98
C HIS A 339 -2.85 5.29 -8.57
N VAL A 340 -1.53 5.32 -8.76
CA VAL A 340 -0.77 4.18 -9.31
C VAL A 340 -0.82 2.97 -8.39
N PRO A 341 -0.33 3.03 -7.13
CA PRO A 341 -0.41 1.89 -6.24
C PRO A 341 -1.87 1.47 -6.00
N ALA A 342 -2.83 2.41 -5.91
CA ALA A 342 -4.25 2.06 -5.79
C ALA A 342 -4.75 1.17 -6.94
N GLN A 343 -4.35 1.48 -8.17
CA GLN A 343 -4.71 0.71 -9.35
C GLN A 343 -4.00 -0.63 -9.42
N VAL A 344 -2.74 -0.71 -8.97
CA VAL A 344 -2.02 -1.98 -8.82
C VAL A 344 -2.73 -2.88 -7.80
N TYR A 345 -3.11 -2.36 -6.63
CA TYR A 345 -3.89 -3.12 -5.65
C TYR A 345 -5.23 -3.57 -6.21
N LEU A 346 -5.93 -2.71 -6.95
CA LEU A 346 -7.21 -3.05 -7.57
C LEU A 346 -7.06 -4.16 -8.61
N ALA A 347 -6.01 -4.10 -9.45
CA ALA A 347 -5.69 -5.15 -10.41
C ALA A 347 -5.39 -6.48 -9.72
N VAL A 348 -4.52 -6.47 -8.71
CA VAL A 348 -4.18 -7.67 -7.94
C VAL A 348 -5.42 -8.21 -7.23
N LEU A 349 -6.25 -7.36 -6.62
CA LEU A 349 -7.47 -7.77 -5.93
C LEU A 349 -8.50 -8.38 -6.89
N ILE A 350 -8.66 -7.83 -8.09
CA ILE A 350 -9.58 -8.36 -9.10
C ILE A 350 -9.12 -9.73 -9.61
N VAL A 351 -7.81 -9.94 -9.75
CA VAL A 351 -7.23 -11.23 -10.17
C VAL A 351 -7.32 -12.25 -9.04
N VAL A 352 -6.85 -11.90 -7.85
CA VAL A 352 -6.58 -12.81 -6.73
C VAL A 352 -7.74 -12.90 -5.73
N GLY A 353 -8.67 -11.95 -5.71
CA GLY A 353 -9.70 -11.85 -4.65
C GLY A 353 -10.70 -13.01 -4.61
N GLY A 354 -10.96 -13.68 -5.73
CA GLY A 354 -11.82 -14.89 -5.77
C GLY A 354 -11.14 -16.11 -5.12
N ALA A 355 -11.70 -17.32 -5.25
CA ALA A 355 -10.96 -18.54 -4.92
C ALA A 355 -9.66 -18.57 -5.74
N PHE A 356 -8.53 -18.31 -5.09
CA PHE A 356 -7.27 -18.22 -5.79
C PHE A 356 -6.74 -19.62 -5.97
N ASP A 357 -6.71 -20.00 -7.23
CA ASP A 357 -6.11 -21.23 -7.67
C ASP A 357 -5.05 -20.82 -8.70
N ALA A 358 -3.79 -20.91 -8.29
CA ALA A 358 -2.65 -20.55 -9.14
C ALA A 358 -2.60 -21.41 -10.41
N GLU A 359 -3.05 -22.66 -10.32
CA GLU A 359 -3.14 -23.58 -11.46
C GLU A 359 -4.29 -23.17 -12.39
N ALA A 360 -5.46 -22.83 -11.85
CA ALA A 360 -6.58 -22.30 -12.65
C ALA A 360 -6.27 -20.94 -13.29
N MET A 361 -5.44 -20.10 -12.65
CA MET A 361 -5.00 -18.83 -13.21
C MET A 361 -4.13 -19.02 -14.46
N ILE A 362 -3.35 -20.10 -14.52
CA ILE A 362 -2.53 -20.46 -15.68
C ILE A 362 -3.38 -21.19 -16.74
N ARG A 363 -4.42 -21.93 -16.32
CA ARG A 363 -5.24 -22.75 -17.22
C ARG A 363 -6.46 -22.06 -17.81
N THR A 364 -6.98 -21.00 -17.19
CA THR A 364 -8.25 -20.37 -17.58
C THR A 364 -8.09 -18.88 -17.91
N PRO A 365 -8.81 -18.36 -18.92
CA PRO A 365 -8.71 -16.95 -19.32
C PRO A 365 -9.44 -15.96 -18.40
N THR A 366 -9.94 -16.43 -17.26
CA THR A 366 -10.81 -15.66 -16.37
C THR A 366 -10.10 -14.43 -15.79
N ALA A 367 -8.84 -14.56 -15.38
CA ALA A 367 -8.04 -13.46 -14.84
C ALA A 367 -7.80 -12.36 -15.89
N ALA A 368 -7.48 -12.75 -17.13
CA ALA A 368 -7.26 -11.79 -18.22
C ALA A 368 -8.55 -11.04 -18.59
N LEU A 369 -9.68 -11.73 -18.63
CA LEU A 369 -10.99 -11.09 -18.86
C LEU A 369 -11.33 -10.07 -17.76
N ARG A 370 -11.06 -10.40 -16.49
CA ARG A 370 -11.28 -9.48 -15.37
C ARG A 370 -10.39 -8.23 -15.46
N LEU A 371 -9.11 -8.39 -15.82
CA LEU A 371 -8.22 -7.25 -16.05
C LEU A 371 -8.62 -6.40 -17.26
N THR A 372 -9.18 -7.04 -18.29
CA THR A 372 -9.73 -6.33 -19.45
C THR A 372 -10.95 -5.49 -19.06
N GLY A 373 -11.83 -6.02 -18.20
CA GLY A 373 -12.92 -5.25 -17.60
C GLY A 373 -12.41 -4.07 -16.76
N LEU A 374 -11.34 -4.27 -15.98
CA LEU A 374 -10.69 -3.21 -15.23
C LEU A 374 -10.09 -2.12 -16.13
N LEU A 375 -9.43 -2.50 -17.23
CA LEU A 375 -8.90 -1.59 -18.24
C LEU A 375 -10.00 -0.68 -18.80
N ALA A 376 -11.12 -1.27 -19.21
CA ALA A 376 -12.26 -0.50 -19.71
C ALA A 376 -12.80 0.48 -18.65
N LEU A 377 -12.92 0.04 -17.40
CA LEU A 377 -13.32 0.90 -16.29
C LEU A 377 -12.32 2.04 -16.04
N GLN A 378 -11.03 1.76 -16.05
CA GLN A 378 -9.98 2.77 -15.87
C GLN A 378 -10.02 3.83 -16.96
N ALA A 379 -10.27 3.45 -18.21
CA ALA A 379 -10.42 4.38 -19.32
C ALA A 379 -11.69 5.26 -19.18
N LEU A 380 -12.82 4.66 -18.79
CA LEU A 380 -14.05 5.41 -18.51
C LEU A 380 -13.85 6.41 -17.36
N ILE A 381 -13.17 6.01 -16.29
CA ILE A 381 -12.85 6.91 -15.17
C ILE A 381 -11.88 8.02 -15.62
N ALA A 382 -10.89 7.71 -16.46
CA ALA A 382 -9.97 8.71 -17.00
C ALA A 382 -10.73 9.79 -17.80
N GLU A 383 -11.64 9.38 -18.68
CA GLU A 383 -12.49 10.32 -19.43
C GLU A 383 -13.43 11.12 -18.52
N TRP A 384 -14.01 10.47 -17.51
CA TRP A 384 -14.83 11.15 -16.51
C TRP A 384 -14.03 12.19 -15.71
N MET A 385 -12.79 11.91 -15.34
CA MET A 385 -11.91 12.85 -14.63
C MET A 385 -11.53 14.05 -15.51
N ILE A 386 -11.31 13.82 -16.81
CA ILE A 386 -11.10 14.90 -17.78
C ILE A 386 -12.34 15.80 -17.85
N PHE A 387 -13.53 15.20 -17.92
CA PHE A 387 -14.79 15.95 -17.92
C PHE A 387 -14.95 16.79 -16.64
N ARG A 388 -14.42 16.33 -15.50
CA ARG A 388 -14.38 17.06 -14.24
C ARG A 388 -13.21 18.05 -14.11
N HIS A 389 -12.51 18.38 -15.21
CA HIS A 389 -11.35 19.28 -15.23
C HIS A 389 -10.17 18.81 -14.36
N ARG A 390 -9.98 17.49 -14.20
CA ARG A 390 -8.87 16.88 -13.46
C ARG A 390 -7.92 16.09 -14.37
N PRO A 391 -7.19 16.76 -15.29
CA PRO A 391 -6.37 16.08 -16.30
C PRO A 391 -5.16 15.35 -15.70
N VAL A 392 -4.64 15.82 -14.56
CA VAL A 392 -3.49 15.17 -13.90
C VAL A 392 -3.89 13.79 -13.39
N ASP A 393 -5.04 13.66 -12.74
CA ASP A 393 -5.53 12.38 -12.23
C ASP A 393 -5.87 11.41 -13.37
N ALA A 394 -6.49 11.92 -14.45
CA ALA A 394 -6.77 11.14 -15.65
C ALA A 394 -5.52 10.49 -16.27
N ARG A 395 -4.38 11.19 -16.26
CA ARG A 395 -3.09 10.62 -16.72
C ARG A 395 -2.70 9.40 -15.90
N TRP A 396 -2.84 9.45 -14.57
CA TRP A 396 -2.50 8.32 -13.72
C TRP A 396 -3.46 7.13 -13.87
N TYR A 397 -4.75 7.37 -14.15
CA TYR A 397 -5.70 6.31 -14.52
C TYR A 397 -5.34 5.58 -15.80
N ALA A 398 -4.85 6.31 -16.79
CA ALA A 398 -4.41 5.67 -18.01
C ALA A 398 -3.03 4.99 -17.85
N VAL A 399 -2.13 5.48 -16.99
CA VAL A 399 -0.92 4.75 -16.61
C VAL A 399 -1.26 3.39 -16.01
N GLY A 400 -2.19 3.31 -15.05
CA GLY A 400 -2.59 1.98 -14.56
C GLY A 400 -3.47 1.21 -15.55
N GLY A 401 -4.16 1.87 -16.48
CA GLY A 401 -4.69 1.24 -17.69
C GLY A 401 -3.60 0.52 -18.49
N ALA A 402 -2.42 1.10 -18.61
CA ALA A 402 -1.30 0.49 -19.35
C ALA A 402 -0.79 -0.75 -18.62
N VAL A 403 -0.68 -0.67 -17.30
CA VAL A 403 -0.32 -1.81 -16.44
C VAL A 403 -1.37 -2.92 -16.56
N SER A 404 -2.67 -2.61 -16.45
CA SER A 404 -3.75 -3.58 -16.62
C SER A 404 -3.73 -4.24 -18.00
N THR A 405 -3.44 -3.47 -19.05
CA THR A 405 -3.29 -3.98 -20.42
C THR A 405 -2.13 -4.95 -20.52
N ALA A 406 -0.94 -4.56 -20.05
CA ALA A 406 0.24 -5.42 -20.09
C ALA A 406 0.03 -6.73 -19.33
N LEU A 407 -0.57 -6.66 -18.12
CA LEU A 407 -0.89 -7.85 -17.33
C LEU A 407 -1.97 -8.72 -17.99
N ALA A 408 -3.01 -8.14 -18.59
CA ALA A 408 -4.04 -8.89 -19.29
C ALA A 408 -3.46 -9.63 -20.51
N LEU A 409 -2.61 -8.97 -21.30
CA LEU A 409 -1.94 -9.59 -22.45
C LEU A 409 -0.96 -10.69 -22.01
N LEU A 410 -0.16 -10.45 -20.96
CA LEU A 410 0.77 -11.42 -20.41
C LEU A 410 0.04 -12.67 -19.90
N LEU A 411 -1.05 -12.48 -19.16
CA LEU A 411 -1.86 -13.59 -18.67
C LEU A 411 -2.60 -14.31 -19.78
N THR A 412 -2.89 -13.63 -20.90
CA THR A 412 -3.58 -14.24 -22.06
C THR A 412 -2.66 -15.14 -22.89
N PHE A 413 -1.38 -14.81 -22.95
CA PHE A 413 -0.42 -15.44 -23.86
C PHE A 413 -0.35 -16.98 -23.75
N PRO A 414 -0.32 -17.61 -22.56
CA PRO A 414 -0.15 -19.06 -22.43
C PRO A 414 -1.29 -19.91 -23.02
N PHE A 415 -2.51 -19.36 -23.12
CA PHE A 415 -3.69 -20.08 -23.59
C PHE A 415 -4.31 -19.45 -24.84
N ALA A 416 -3.60 -18.53 -25.48
CA ALA A 416 -4.13 -17.78 -26.61
C ALA A 416 -4.57 -18.69 -27.78
N TRP A 417 -3.94 -19.87 -27.91
CA TRP A 417 -4.17 -20.82 -28.98
C TRP A 417 -5.42 -21.66 -28.76
N ASP A 418 -5.65 -22.04 -27.50
CA ASP A 418 -6.78 -22.88 -27.08
C ASP A 418 -8.06 -22.06 -26.89
N HIS A 419 -7.93 -20.79 -26.50
CA HIS A 419 -9.04 -19.88 -26.23
C HIS A 419 -9.01 -18.66 -27.16
N ALA A 420 -8.98 -18.92 -28.47
CA ALA A 420 -8.86 -17.87 -29.50
C ALA A 420 -9.94 -16.78 -29.39
N GLY A 421 -11.21 -17.14 -29.15
CA GLY A 421 -12.30 -16.16 -29.04
C GLY A 421 -12.15 -15.20 -27.85
N THR A 422 -11.72 -15.72 -26.69
CA THR A 422 -11.44 -14.91 -25.51
C THR A 422 -10.22 -14.01 -25.73
N THR A 423 -9.18 -14.54 -26.36
CA THR A 423 -7.96 -13.80 -26.70
C THR A 423 -8.26 -12.64 -27.64
N ALA A 424 -9.05 -12.89 -28.69
CA ALA A 424 -9.51 -11.87 -29.61
C ALA A 424 -10.25 -10.73 -28.88
N SER A 425 -11.10 -11.09 -27.91
CA SER A 425 -11.86 -10.13 -27.10
C SER A 425 -10.95 -9.27 -26.21
N VAL A 426 -9.97 -9.89 -25.52
CA VAL A 426 -9.00 -9.19 -24.66
C VAL A 426 -8.17 -8.20 -25.48
N PHE A 427 -7.58 -8.66 -26.59
CA PHE A 427 -6.76 -7.82 -27.46
C PHE A 427 -7.59 -6.73 -28.14
N GLY A 428 -8.80 -7.06 -28.58
CA GLY A 428 -9.71 -6.10 -29.21
C GLY A 428 -10.08 -4.97 -28.25
N VAL A 429 -10.57 -5.29 -27.05
CA VAL A 429 -10.90 -4.28 -26.03
C VAL A 429 -9.68 -3.43 -25.67
N ALA A 430 -8.51 -4.05 -25.53
CA ALA A 430 -7.27 -3.32 -25.29
C ALA A 430 -6.96 -2.31 -26.40
N ALA A 431 -6.94 -2.76 -27.65
CA ALA A 431 -6.67 -1.89 -28.81
C ALA A 431 -7.69 -0.74 -28.90
N PHE A 432 -8.98 -1.02 -28.79
CA PHE A 432 -10.03 0.02 -28.86
C PHE A 432 -9.93 1.03 -27.72
N THR A 433 -9.65 0.56 -26.50
CA THR A 433 -9.50 1.45 -25.34
C THR A 433 -8.34 2.43 -25.54
N TRP A 434 -7.22 1.94 -26.06
CA TRP A 434 -6.05 2.78 -26.32
C TRP A 434 -6.19 3.68 -27.54
N TYR A 435 -6.89 3.25 -28.60
CA TYR A 435 -7.27 4.15 -29.69
C TYR A 435 -8.12 5.30 -29.19
N ALA A 436 -9.14 5.01 -28.36
CA ALA A 436 -9.98 6.03 -27.75
C ALA A 436 -9.17 6.99 -26.87
N ALA A 437 -8.30 6.47 -26.00
CA ALA A 437 -7.41 7.27 -25.17
C ALA A 437 -6.47 8.15 -26.03
N ASN A 438 -5.99 7.63 -27.18
CA ASN A 438 -5.06 8.37 -28.03
C ASN A 438 -5.71 9.53 -28.78
N LEU A 439 -7.03 9.52 -29.00
CA LEU A 439 -7.76 10.69 -29.51
C LEU A 439 -7.55 11.92 -28.61
N ARG A 440 -7.29 11.68 -27.32
CA ARG A 440 -7.02 12.72 -26.33
C ARG A 440 -5.53 13.07 -26.26
N TRP A 441 -4.67 12.06 -26.21
CA TRP A 441 -3.26 12.21 -25.86
C TRP A 441 -2.36 12.58 -27.02
N ARG A 442 -2.75 12.18 -28.24
CA ARG A 442 -2.09 12.60 -29.48
C ARG A 442 -0.63 12.14 -29.56
N PHE A 443 -0.38 10.87 -29.24
CA PHE A 443 0.92 10.23 -29.43
C PHE A 443 0.84 9.21 -30.57
N GLY A 444 1.63 9.41 -31.63
CA GLY A 444 1.63 8.48 -32.78
C GLY A 444 2.08 7.06 -32.39
N GLU A 445 2.98 6.96 -31.41
CA GLU A 445 3.51 5.71 -30.87
C GLU A 445 2.42 4.81 -30.30
N ILE A 446 1.41 5.41 -29.64
CA ILE A 446 0.27 4.66 -29.10
C ILE A 446 -0.54 4.05 -30.26
N THR A 447 -0.77 4.79 -31.36
CA THR A 447 -1.49 4.27 -32.53
C THR A 447 -0.76 3.09 -33.17
N TYR A 448 0.57 3.12 -33.26
CA TYR A 448 1.36 1.97 -33.74
C TYR A 448 1.15 0.74 -32.84
N GLY A 449 1.26 0.91 -31.52
CA GLY A 449 1.01 -0.16 -30.56
C GLY A 449 -0.41 -0.72 -30.66
N CYS A 450 -1.42 0.15 -30.75
CA CYS A 450 -2.83 -0.24 -30.91
C CYS A 450 -3.07 -1.01 -32.20
N SER A 451 -2.44 -0.60 -33.30
CA SER A 451 -2.54 -1.28 -34.60
C SER A 451 -2.00 -2.70 -34.50
N LEU A 452 -0.83 -2.87 -33.88
CA LEU A 452 -0.25 -4.20 -33.67
C LEU A 452 -1.17 -5.11 -32.82
N VAL A 453 -1.70 -4.57 -31.71
CA VAL A 453 -2.63 -5.32 -30.83
C VAL A 453 -3.94 -5.64 -31.56
N LEU A 454 -4.45 -4.73 -32.41
CA LEU A 454 -5.63 -4.95 -33.24
C LEU A 454 -5.39 -6.05 -34.29
N ALA A 455 -4.24 -6.06 -34.95
CA ALA A 455 -3.89 -7.13 -35.89
C ALA A 455 -3.90 -8.51 -35.22
N ALA A 456 -3.33 -8.60 -34.01
CA ALA A 456 -3.39 -9.83 -33.20
C ALA A 456 -4.83 -10.19 -32.81
N ALA A 457 -5.65 -9.21 -32.41
CA ALA A 457 -7.07 -9.45 -32.11
C ALA A 457 -7.82 -10.06 -33.30
N LEU A 458 -7.59 -9.53 -34.51
CA LEU A 458 -8.21 -10.01 -35.75
C LEU A 458 -7.71 -11.41 -36.13
N PHE A 459 -6.44 -11.72 -35.89
CA PHE A 459 -5.90 -13.06 -36.09
C PHE A 459 -6.62 -14.10 -35.23
N PHE A 460 -6.75 -13.85 -33.92
CA PHE A 460 -7.49 -14.76 -33.04
C PHE A 460 -8.99 -14.81 -33.32
N ALA A 461 -9.58 -13.69 -33.76
CA ALA A 461 -10.98 -13.67 -34.18
C ALA A 461 -11.22 -14.58 -35.40
N CYS A 462 -10.34 -14.51 -36.41
CA CYS A 462 -10.39 -15.41 -37.57
C CYS A 462 -10.23 -16.87 -37.15
N ARG A 463 -9.25 -17.16 -36.27
CA ARG A 463 -9.01 -18.52 -35.75
C ARG A 463 -10.22 -19.08 -35.00
N TYR A 464 -10.93 -18.24 -34.25
CA TYR A 464 -12.14 -18.65 -33.52
C TYR A 464 -13.34 -18.87 -34.46
N ALA A 465 -13.52 -18.01 -35.46
CA ALA A 465 -14.71 -18.01 -36.30
C ALA A 465 -14.63 -18.99 -37.48
N PHE A 466 -13.43 -19.35 -37.94
CA PHE A 466 -13.24 -20.12 -39.17
C PHE A 466 -12.23 -21.26 -39.01
N GLU A 467 -12.55 -22.42 -39.57
CA GLU A 467 -11.66 -23.59 -39.64
C GLU A 467 -10.68 -23.50 -40.82
N PHE A 468 -9.99 -22.37 -40.93
CA PHE A 468 -8.99 -22.14 -41.96
C PHE A 468 -7.64 -22.77 -41.60
N SER A 469 -6.83 -23.06 -42.62
CA SER A 469 -5.40 -23.36 -42.41
C SER A 469 -4.69 -22.17 -41.77
N PHE A 470 -3.54 -22.40 -41.13
CA PHE A 470 -2.79 -21.32 -40.47
C PHE A 470 -2.43 -20.17 -41.44
N ALA A 471 -2.01 -20.50 -42.67
CA ALA A 471 -1.69 -19.53 -43.70
C ALA A 471 -2.90 -18.68 -44.10
N GLU A 472 -4.06 -19.31 -44.27
CA GLU A 472 -5.32 -18.60 -44.53
C GLU A 472 -5.76 -17.72 -43.35
N GLN A 473 -5.59 -18.19 -42.10
CA GLN A 473 -5.87 -17.38 -40.90
C GLN A 473 -5.00 -16.12 -40.87
N VAL A 474 -3.70 -16.24 -41.13
CA VAL A 474 -2.77 -15.10 -41.23
C VAL A 474 -3.15 -14.17 -42.39
N LEU A 475 -3.42 -14.74 -43.56
CA LEU A 475 -3.78 -13.98 -44.76
C LEU A 475 -5.04 -13.12 -44.55
N TRP A 476 -6.14 -13.74 -44.12
CA TRP A 476 -7.42 -13.04 -43.97
C TRP A 476 -7.41 -12.03 -42.82
N SER A 477 -6.71 -12.33 -41.72
CA SER A 477 -6.57 -11.38 -40.61
C SER A 477 -5.74 -10.16 -40.98
N LEU A 478 -4.60 -10.34 -41.67
CA LEU A 478 -3.78 -9.22 -42.15
C LEU A 478 -4.50 -8.38 -43.21
N LEU A 479 -5.25 -9.01 -44.11
CA LEU A 479 -6.03 -8.29 -45.13
C LEU A 479 -7.16 -7.47 -44.49
N THR A 480 -7.85 -8.03 -43.49
CA THR A 480 -8.85 -7.32 -42.70
C THR A 480 -8.23 -6.16 -41.94
N HIS A 481 -7.08 -6.39 -41.28
CA HIS A 481 -6.35 -5.35 -40.57
C HIS A 481 -5.89 -4.21 -41.49
N ALA A 482 -5.31 -4.55 -42.65
CA ALA A 482 -4.87 -3.58 -43.66
C ALA A 482 -6.04 -2.73 -44.15
N THR A 483 -7.20 -3.35 -44.40
CA THR A 483 -8.43 -2.68 -44.84
C THR A 483 -8.95 -1.73 -43.77
N ILE A 484 -9.06 -2.17 -42.51
CA ILE A 484 -9.51 -1.32 -41.39
C ILE A 484 -8.57 -0.12 -41.21
N CYS A 485 -7.25 -0.35 -41.21
CA CYS A 485 -6.26 0.71 -41.07
C CYS A 485 -6.30 1.70 -42.25
N LEU A 486 -6.49 1.21 -43.48
CA LEU A 486 -6.61 2.05 -44.67
C LEU A 486 -7.87 2.92 -44.62
N VAL A 487 -9.02 2.33 -44.29
CA VAL A 487 -10.28 3.07 -44.17
C VAL A 487 -10.17 4.13 -43.08
N ALA A 488 -9.62 3.79 -41.92
CA ALA A 488 -9.40 4.74 -40.83
C ALA A 488 -8.36 5.83 -41.19
N ASN A 489 -7.30 5.48 -41.93
CA ASN A 489 -6.33 6.44 -42.47
C ASN A 489 -7.01 7.47 -43.39
N VAL A 490 -7.78 6.98 -44.38
CA VAL A 490 -8.50 7.84 -45.34
C VAL A 490 -9.51 8.72 -44.61
N ALA A 491 -10.30 8.16 -43.70
CA ALA A 491 -11.24 8.93 -42.89
C ALA A 491 -10.56 10.03 -42.08
N SER A 492 -9.37 9.75 -41.51
CA SER A 492 -8.60 10.72 -40.74
C SER A 492 -8.02 11.85 -41.59
N ARG A 493 -7.73 11.62 -42.89
CA ARG A 493 -7.25 12.67 -43.82
C ARG A 493 -8.26 13.79 -44.05
N TRP A 494 -9.54 13.46 -44.04
CA TRP A 494 -10.63 14.42 -44.22
C TRP A 494 -10.89 15.28 -42.97
N SER A 495 -10.24 14.98 -41.85
CA SER A 495 -10.41 15.77 -40.64
C SER A 495 -9.66 17.11 -40.76
N PRO A 496 -10.31 18.24 -40.43
CA PRO A 496 -9.64 19.56 -40.44
C PRO A 496 -8.62 19.74 -39.31
N ARG A 497 -8.47 18.75 -38.42
CA ARG A 497 -7.59 18.85 -37.26
C ARG A 497 -6.20 18.28 -37.59
N PRO A 498 -5.14 19.11 -37.64
CA PRO A 498 -3.81 18.66 -38.09
C PRO A 498 -3.24 17.52 -37.22
N TRP A 499 -3.50 17.56 -35.91
CA TRP A 499 -3.02 16.51 -35.00
C TRP A 499 -3.59 15.12 -35.30
N LEU A 500 -4.77 15.00 -35.93
CA LEU A 500 -5.31 13.69 -36.34
C LEU A 500 -4.48 13.10 -37.48
N GLN A 501 -3.87 13.93 -38.31
CA GLN A 501 -2.99 13.48 -39.37
C GLN A 501 -1.70 12.89 -38.78
N ASP A 502 -1.05 13.61 -37.86
CA ASP A 502 0.19 13.17 -37.24
C ASP A 502 0.00 11.91 -36.37
N CYS A 503 -1.09 11.87 -35.59
CA CYS A 503 -1.27 10.82 -34.59
C CYS A 503 -1.96 9.57 -35.14
N PHE A 504 -2.83 9.69 -36.15
CA PHE A 504 -3.60 8.57 -36.68
C PHE A 504 -3.32 8.29 -38.15
N CYS A 505 -3.30 9.31 -39.00
CA CYS A 505 -3.09 9.09 -40.43
C CYS A 505 -1.72 8.44 -40.69
N ILE A 506 -0.62 9.04 -40.26
CA ILE A 506 0.72 8.48 -40.53
C ILE A 506 0.86 7.05 -39.97
N PRO A 507 0.54 6.76 -38.70
CA PRO A 507 0.72 5.42 -38.16
C PRO A 507 -0.20 4.36 -38.78
N LEU A 508 -1.48 4.68 -39.02
CA LEU A 508 -2.42 3.74 -39.66
C LEU A 508 -2.07 3.47 -41.12
N GLY A 509 -1.56 4.49 -41.82
CA GLY A 509 -1.05 4.32 -43.19
C GLY A 509 0.13 3.36 -43.23
N PHE A 510 1.08 3.53 -42.31
CA PHE A 510 2.22 2.62 -42.17
C PHE A 510 1.78 1.20 -41.78
N ALA A 511 0.87 1.06 -40.80
CA ALA A 511 0.35 -0.24 -40.37
C ALA A 511 -0.39 -0.98 -41.51
N SER A 512 -1.15 -0.26 -42.33
CA SER A 512 -1.82 -0.79 -43.52
C SER A 512 -0.80 -1.28 -44.56
N LEU A 513 0.18 -0.44 -44.93
CA LEU A 513 1.23 -0.79 -45.88
C LEU A 513 2.05 -2.00 -45.43
N PHE A 514 2.41 -2.05 -44.15
CA PHE A 514 3.13 -3.18 -43.56
C PHE A 514 2.29 -4.45 -43.64
N ALA A 515 1.02 -4.42 -43.24
CA ALA A 515 0.13 -5.58 -43.35
C ALA A 515 -0.04 -6.05 -44.81
N THR A 516 -0.22 -5.15 -45.77
CA THR A 516 -0.28 -5.49 -47.21
C THR A 516 1.03 -6.11 -47.72
N PHE A 517 2.17 -5.65 -47.23
CA PHE A 517 3.47 -6.25 -47.55
C PHE A 517 3.58 -7.69 -47.04
N PHE A 518 3.18 -7.97 -45.79
CA PHE A 518 3.15 -9.34 -45.27
C PHE A 518 2.15 -10.24 -46.02
N VAL A 519 0.98 -9.72 -46.38
CA VAL A 519 0.00 -10.44 -47.23
C VAL A 519 0.66 -10.89 -48.54
N ALA A 520 1.40 -10.01 -49.22
CA ALA A 520 2.10 -10.37 -50.45
C ALA A 520 3.18 -11.44 -50.22
N GLY A 521 3.90 -11.37 -49.09
CA GLY A 521 4.88 -12.38 -48.69
C GLY A 521 4.27 -13.75 -48.44
N VAL A 522 3.14 -13.81 -47.72
CA VAL A 522 2.40 -15.06 -47.45
C VAL A 522 1.89 -15.69 -48.75
N ILE A 523 1.30 -14.89 -49.64
CA ILE A 523 0.84 -15.39 -50.95
C ILE A 523 2.01 -15.95 -51.75
N GLY A 524 3.14 -15.24 -51.81
CA GLY A 524 4.32 -15.69 -52.55
C GLY A 524 4.90 -16.98 -52.00
N PHE A 525 4.99 -17.12 -50.67
CA PHE A 525 5.53 -18.32 -50.02
C PHE A 525 4.62 -19.54 -50.22
N GLU A 526 3.32 -19.38 -50.03
CA GLU A 526 2.35 -20.48 -50.10
C GLU A 526 2.07 -20.92 -51.54
N GLN A 527 2.15 -20.02 -52.53
CA GLN A 527 2.09 -20.38 -53.94
C GLN A 527 3.24 -21.29 -54.36
N VAL A 528 4.43 -21.11 -53.79
CA VAL A 528 5.59 -21.97 -54.04
C VAL A 528 5.38 -23.37 -53.46
N HIS A 529 4.67 -23.49 -52.32
CA HIS A 529 4.42 -24.76 -51.65
C HIS A 529 3.14 -25.47 -52.13
N GLY A 530 2.33 -24.82 -52.98
CA GLY A 530 1.11 -25.40 -53.55
C GLY A 530 -0.04 -25.60 -52.55
N THR A 531 0.06 -24.99 -51.37
CA THR A 531 -0.88 -25.11 -50.25
C THR A 531 -2.09 -24.19 -50.36
N LEU A 532 -1.97 -23.08 -51.11
CA LEU A 532 -3.05 -22.13 -51.35
C LEU A 532 -3.65 -22.31 -52.76
N SER A 533 -4.99 -22.37 -52.84
CA SER A 533 -5.69 -22.48 -54.12
C SER A 533 -5.52 -21.23 -54.98
N TRP A 534 -5.44 -21.40 -56.31
CA TRP A 534 -5.34 -20.29 -57.27
C TRP A 534 -6.51 -19.32 -57.18
N THR A 535 -7.71 -19.81 -56.87
CA THR A 535 -8.91 -18.99 -56.67
C THR A 535 -8.76 -18.05 -55.48
N MET A 536 -8.24 -18.51 -54.35
CA MET A 536 -7.98 -17.65 -53.19
C MET A 536 -6.87 -16.63 -53.46
N SER A 537 -5.82 -17.02 -54.19
CA SER A 537 -4.79 -16.08 -54.63
C SER A 537 -5.35 -14.98 -55.55
N ALA A 538 -6.25 -15.33 -56.47
CA ALA A 538 -6.91 -14.37 -57.35
C ALA A 538 -7.83 -13.41 -56.58
N ILE A 539 -8.55 -13.89 -55.57
CA ILE A 539 -9.40 -13.04 -54.71
C ILE A 539 -8.54 -12.08 -53.88
N ALA A 540 -7.47 -12.57 -53.25
CA ALA A 540 -6.58 -11.74 -52.45
C ALA A 540 -5.85 -10.67 -53.29
N THR A 541 -5.38 -11.04 -54.49
CA THR A 541 -4.77 -10.08 -55.43
C THR A 541 -5.77 -9.09 -56.01
N GLY A 542 -7.02 -9.51 -56.25
CA GLY A 542 -8.13 -8.63 -56.60
C GLY A 542 -8.42 -7.61 -55.51
N TRP A 543 -8.49 -8.05 -54.24
CA TRP A 543 -8.69 -7.15 -53.09
C TRP A 543 -7.56 -6.12 -52.97
N ARG A 544 -6.30 -6.52 -53.19
CA ARG A 544 -5.14 -5.60 -53.21
C ARG A 544 -5.23 -4.51 -54.30
N ARG A 545 -5.97 -4.72 -55.40
CA ARG A 545 -6.16 -3.68 -56.43
C ARG A 545 -7.24 -2.66 -56.07
N CYS A 546 -8.11 -2.98 -55.12
CA CYS A 546 -9.25 -2.13 -54.73
C CYS A 546 -8.99 -1.26 -53.50
N GLY A 547 -8.04 -1.65 -52.63
CA GLY A 547 -7.54 -0.83 -51.52
C GLY A 547 -6.21 -0.20 -51.89
#